data_AF-A0A2T6GLV3-F1
#
_entry.id   AF-A0A2T6GLV3-F1
#
_cell.length_a   1.000
_cell.length_b   1.000
_cell.length_c   1.000
_cell.angle_alpha   90.00
_cell.angle_beta   90.00
_cell.angle_gamma   90.00
#
_symmetry.space_group_name_H-M   'P 1'
#
loop_
_entity.id
_entity.type
_entity.pdbx_description
1 polymer ?
#
loop_
_entity_poly.entity_id
_entity_poly.type
_entity_poly.pdbx_seq_one_letter_code
_entity_poly.pdbx_strand_id
1 'polypeptide(L)'
;MDVKDLSLIDVRQLPHSLQALIDCIGLENAYRLTREYGGRPKYIPKHAERTSLALILPPDALNALIERFAGLALEIPKADHFCRQIRNQHIQLESLGGISRSVLADKYGLSLRQIGNIRRLEANTHR
;
A
#
# COMPACT_ATOMS: atom_id res chain seq x y z
N MET A 1 12.05 0.88 -0.09
CA MET A 1 10.99 1.71 0.53
C MET A 1 10.97 1.39 2.00
N ASP A 2 11.26 2.39 2.80
CA ASP A 2 11.43 2.27 4.24
C ASP A 2 10.07 2.48 4.93
N VAL A 3 9.90 2.00 6.15
CA VAL A 3 8.65 2.15 6.92
C VAL A 3 8.30 3.63 7.12
N LYS A 4 9.33 4.50 7.10
CA LYS A 4 9.20 5.96 7.20
C LYS A 4 8.35 6.57 6.08
N ASP A 5 8.35 5.97 4.89
CA ASP A 5 7.58 6.45 3.74
C ASP A 5 6.08 6.17 3.89
N LEU A 6 5.65 5.33 4.84
CA LEU A 6 4.23 5.04 5.05
C LEU A 6 3.43 6.24 5.56
N SER A 7 4.08 7.21 6.19
CA SER A 7 3.45 8.47 6.64
C SER A 7 2.81 9.27 5.51
N LEU A 8 3.26 9.04 4.28
CA LEU A 8 2.75 9.67 3.08
C LEU A 8 1.46 8.99 2.59
N ILE A 9 1.16 7.75 2.98
CA ILE A 9 0.03 7.01 2.42
C ILE A 9 -1.33 7.61 2.84
N ASP A 10 -2.11 7.99 1.84
CA ASP A 10 -3.55 8.18 1.92
C ASP A 10 -4.27 6.84 1.68
N VAL A 11 -4.78 6.27 2.77
CA VAL A 11 -5.51 4.99 2.76
C VAL A 11 -6.72 5.04 1.85
N ARG A 12 -7.41 6.19 1.74
CA ARG A 12 -8.66 6.33 0.96
C ARG A 12 -8.44 6.13 -0.55
N GLN A 13 -7.21 6.32 -1.01
CA GLN A 13 -6.82 6.15 -2.42
C GLN A 13 -6.32 4.73 -2.73
N LEU A 14 -6.23 3.84 -1.74
CA LEU A 14 -5.88 2.44 -1.94
C LEU A 14 -7.12 1.63 -2.35
N PRO A 15 -6.98 0.44 -2.96
CA PRO A 15 -8.12 -0.44 -3.24
C PRO A 15 -8.89 -0.82 -1.98
N HIS A 16 -10.21 -1.01 -2.07
CA HIS A 16 -11.07 -1.33 -0.92
C HIS A 16 -10.61 -2.56 -0.13
N SER A 17 -10.10 -3.60 -0.79
CA SER A 17 -9.54 -4.77 -0.11
C SER A 17 -8.34 -4.42 0.76
N LEU A 18 -7.50 -3.50 0.31
CA LEU A 18 -6.34 -3.02 1.06
C LEU A 18 -6.75 -2.06 2.19
N GLN A 19 -7.77 -1.22 1.96
CA GLN A 19 -8.37 -0.38 3.00
C GLN A 19 -8.90 -1.25 4.15
N ALA A 20 -9.72 -2.25 3.85
CA ALA A 20 -10.27 -3.16 4.86
C ALA A 20 -9.19 -3.91 5.65
N LEU A 21 -8.08 -4.24 4.98
CA LEU A 21 -6.93 -4.88 5.61
C LEU A 21 -6.19 -3.91 6.55
N ILE A 22 -5.96 -2.67 6.11
CA ILE A 22 -5.38 -1.60 6.94
C ILE A 22 -6.26 -1.29 8.14
N ASP A 23 -7.58 -1.22 7.96
CA ASP A 23 -8.53 -1.00 9.05
C ASP A 23 -8.49 -2.15 10.07
N CYS A 24 -8.16 -3.36 9.62
CA CYS A 24 -8.12 -4.55 10.47
C CYS A 24 -6.82 -4.67 11.28
N ILE A 25 -5.67 -4.42 10.66
CA ILE A 25 -4.36 -4.73 11.27
C ILE A 25 -3.41 -3.53 11.37
N GLY A 26 -3.82 -2.37 10.87
CA GLY A 26 -3.01 -1.16 10.79
C GLY A 26 -2.15 -1.11 9.52
N LEU A 27 -1.75 0.11 9.16
CA LEU A 27 -1.04 0.41 7.91
C LEU A 27 0.30 -0.33 7.80
N GLU A 28 1.10 -0.32 8.86
CA GLU A 28 2.42 -0.94 8.86
C GLU A 28 2.34 -2.46 8.70
N ASN A 29 1.44 -3.11 9.43
CA ASN A 29 1.23 -4.54 9.36
C ASN A 29 0.64 -4.95 8.01
N ALA A 30 -0.27 -4.14 7.44
CA ALA A 30 -0.77 -4.32 6.09
C ALA A 30 0.36 -4.26 5.05
N TYR A 31 1.26 -3.29 5.17
CA TYR A 31 2.42 -3.20 4.29
C TYR A 31 3.33 -4.43 4.43
N ARG A 32 3.66 -4.86 5.66
CA ARG A 32 4.45 -6.08 5.91
C ARG A 32 3.81 -7.32 5.27
N LEU A 33 2.51 -7.49 5.46
CA LEU A 33 1.74 -8.62 4.90
C LEU A 33 1.74 -8.60 3.37
N THR A 34 1.47 -7.45 2.75
CA THR A 34 1.44 -7.32 1.28
C THR A 34 2.82 -7.43 0.64
N ARG A 35 3.91 -7.10 1.35
CA ARG A 35 5.26 -7.37 0.84
C ARG A 35 5.56 -8.86 0.77
N GLU A 36 5.19 -9.60 1.82
CA GLU A 36 5.53 -11.02 1.94
C GLU A 36 4.59 -11.92 1.14
N TYR A 37 3.30 -11.59 1.14
CA TYR A 37 2.25 -12.45 0.56
C TYR A 37 1.45 -11.79 -0.56
N GLY A 38 1.78 -10.57 -0.98
CA GLY A 38 1.01 -9.84 -1.99
C GLY A 38 0.95 -10.54 -3.35
N GLY A 39 -0.23 -10.46 -3.99
CA GLY A 39 -0.49 -11.01 -5.31
C GLY A 39 -0.80 -12.51 -5.33
N ARG A 40 -1.04 -13.13 -4.16
CA ARG A 40 -1.47 -14.53 -4.04
C ARG A 40 -2.53 -14.68 -2.93
N PRO A 41 -3.44 -15.66 -3.04
CA PRO A 41 -4.33 -16.01 -1.96
C PRO A 41 -3.55 -16.54 -0.77
N LYS A 42 -3.91 -16.09 0.44
CA LYS A 42 -3.38 -16.58 1.70
C LYS A 42 -4.53 -17.05 2.59
N TYR A 43 -4.49 -18.32 2.95
CA TYR A 43 -5.44 -18.87 3.92
C TYR A 43 -5.17 -18.30 5.32
N ILE A 44 -6.23 -17.82 5.97
CA ILE A 44 -6.20 -17.31 7.34
C ILE A 44 -6.71 -18.42 8.27
N PRO A 45 -5.83 -18.97 9.14
CA PRO A 45 -6.22 -20.07 10.03
C PRO A 45 -7.16 -19.59 11.14
N LYS A 46 -7.81 -20.54 11.82
CA LYS A 46 -8.58 -20.28 13.04
C LYS A 46 -7.72 -20.13 14.30
N HIS A 47 -6.46 -20.56 14.24
CA HIS A 47 -5.53 -20.56 15.38
C HIS A 47 -4.16 -20.02 14.94
N ALA A 48 -3.60 -19.11 15.74
CA ALA A 48 -2.34 -18.42 15.45
C ALA A 48 -1.12 -19.36 15.39
N GLU A 49 -1.12 -20.45 16.15
CA GLU A 49 -0.01 -21.40 16.26
C GLU A 49 0.30 -22.15 14.95
N ARG A 50 -0.66 -22.19 14.02
CA ARG A 50 -0.58 -23.02 12.80
C ARG A 50 -0.19 -22.23 11.55
N THR A 51 0.37 -21.02 11.69
CA THR A 51 0.63 -20.16 10.53
C THR A 51 1.95 -19.42 10.54
N SER A 52 2.54 -19.31 9.35
CA SER A 52 3.68 -18.46 9.05
C SER A 52 3.36 -16.95 9.17
N LEU A 53 2.09 -16.58 9.36
CA LEU A 53 1.70 -15.18 9.60
C LEU A 53 2.22 -14.66 10.94
N ALA A 54 2.41 -15.52 11.94
CA ALA A 54 2.98 -15.14 13.24
C ALA A 54 4.44 -14.69 13.16
N LEU A 55 5.14 -14.98 12.05
CA LEU A 55 6.52 -14.55 11.83
C LEU A 55 6.62 -13.09 11.36
N ILE A 56 5.53 -12.54 10.80
CA ILE A 56 5.54 -11.21 10.19
C ILE A 56 4.59 -10.21 10.87
N LEU A 57 3.58 -10.72 11.58
CA LEU A 57 2.58 -9.92 12.28
C LEU A 57 2.74 -10.07 13.79
N PRO A 58 2.62 -8.98 14.57
CA PRO A 58 2.53 -9.07 16.00
C PRO A 58 1.25 -9.81 16.43
N PRO A 59 1.22 -10.39 17.64
CA PRO A 59 0.08 -11.18 18.12
C PRO A 59 -1.27 -10.47 18.00
N ASP A 60 -1.34 -9.18 18.36
CA ASP A 60 -2.59 -8.41 18.31
C ASP A 60 -3.14 -8.26 16.88
N ALA A 61 -2.25 -7.96 15.93
CA ALA A 61 -2.62 -7.85 14.52
C ALA A 61 -3.04 -9.20 13.92
N LEU A 62 -2.34 -10.28 14.30
CA LEU A 62 -2.69 -11.62 13.86
C LEU A 62 -4.05 -12.05 14.43
N ASN A 63 -4.31 -11.76 15.71
CA ASN A 63 -5.59 -12.06 16.35
C ASN A 63 -6.74 -11.30 15.68
N ALA A 64 -6.58 -10.00 15.40
CA ALA A 64 -7.58 -9.23 14.66
C ALA A 64 -7.85 -9.79 13.25
N LEU A 65 -6.78 -10.22 12.55
CA LEU A 65 -6.91 -10.83 11.23
C LEU A 65 -7.66 -12.17 11.29
N ILE A 66 -7.37 -13.00 12.29
CA ILE A 66 -8.05 -14.27 12.54
C ILE A 66 -9.52 -14.03 12.89
N GLU A 67 -9.80 -13.12 13.82
CA GLU A 67 -11.17 -12.79 14.24
C GLU A 67 -12.05 -12.39 13.05
N ARG A 68 -11.49 -11.57 12.13
CA ARG A 68 -12.25 -11.05 10.99
C ARG A 68 -12.31 -12.00 9.79
N PHE A 69 -11.27 -12.78 9.53
CA PHE A 69 -11.11 -13.52 8.28
C PHE A 69 -10.83 -15.03 8.43
N ALA A 70 -10.91 -15.59 9.65
CA ALA A 70 -10.63 -17.01 9.89
C ALA A 70 -11.46 -17.94 8.98
N GLY A 71 -10.78 -18.94 8.41
CA GLY A 71 -11.41 -19.93 7.53
C GLY A 71 -11.56 -19.45 6.09
N LEU A 72 -11.13 -18.22 5.76
CA LEU A 72 -11.16 -17.69 4.40
C LEU A 72 -9.76 -17.72 3.76
N ALA A 73 -9.74 -17.88 2.44
CA ALA A 73 -8.58 -17.56 1.61
C ALA A 73 -8.67 -16.10 1.18
N LEU A 74 -7.85 -15.24 1.79
CA LEU A 74 -7.83 -13.82 1.49
C LEU A 74 -6.89 -13.55 0.31
N GLU A 75 -7.38 -12.89 -0.73
CA GLU A 75 -6.54 -12.36 -1.80
C GLU A 75 -5.73 -11.17 -1.26
N ILE A 76 -4.43 -11.37 -1.02
CA ILE A 76 -3.57 -10.33 -0.45
C ILE A 76 -3.20 -9.33 -1.56
N PRO A 77 -3.54 -8.03 -1.43
CA PRO A 77 -3.18 -7.03 -2.42
C PRO A 77 -1.66 -6.92 -2.62
N LYS A 78 -1.22 -6.53 -3.81
CA LYS A 78 0.22 -6.32 -4.07
C LYS A 78 0.74 -5.09 -3.34
N ALA A 79 1.94 -5.17 -2.81
CA ALA A 79 2.64 -4.03 -2.22
C ALA A 79 2.83 -2.85 -3.21
N ASP A 80 2.75 -3.11 -4.52
CA ASP A 80 2.81 -2.09 -5.58
C ASP A 80 1.82 -0.95 -5.38
N HIS A 81 0.66 -1.19 -4.75
CA HIS A 81 -0.28 -0.11 -4.44
C HIS A 81 0.34 0.96 -3.52
N PHE A 82 1.07 0.54 -2.48
CA PHE A 82 1.81 1.45 -1.61
C PHE A 82 2.95 2.14 -2.37
N CYS A 83 3.74 1.34 -3.10
CA CYS A 83 4.88 1.84 -3.85
C CYS A 83 4.50 2.92 -4.86
N ARG A 84 3.44 2.66 -5.61
CA ARG A 84 2.89 3.58 -6.60
C ARG A 84 2.38 4.85 -5.95
N GLN A 85 1.68 4.77 -4.82
CA GLN A 85 1.11 5.95 -4.18
C GLN A 85 2.20 6.87 -3.62
N ILE A 86 3.18 6.32 -2.89
CA ILE A 86 4.32 7.10 -2.36
C ILE A 86 5.10 7.75 -3.51
N ARG A 87 5.41 6.99 -4.56
CA ARG A 87 6.09 7.55 -5.75
C ARG A 87 5.30 8.70 -6.36
N ASN A 88 3.99 8.53 -6.50
CA ASN A 88 3.13 9.57 -7.07
C ASN A 88 3.14 10.83 -6.20
N GLN A 89 3.14 10.68 -4.87
CA GLN A 89 3.25 11.82 -3.96
C GLN A 89 4.59 12.52 -4.02
N HIS A 90 5.70 11.80 -4.12
CA HIS A 90 7.01 12.42 -4.34
C HIS A 90 7.04 13.21 -5.66
N ILE A 91 6.48 12.64 -6.74
CA ILE A 91 6.36 13.33 -8.04
C ILE A 91 5.54 14.61 -7.90
N GLN A 92 4.48 14.61 -7.09
CA GLN A 92 3.64 15.78 -6.84
C GLN A 92 4.40 16.84 -6.03
N LEU A 93 5.03 16.46 -4.91
CA LEU A 93 5.83 17.37 -4.07
C LEU A 93 6.96 18.03 -4.87
N GLU A 94 7.71 17.26 -5.65
CA GLU A 94 8.78 17.79 -6.50
C GLU A 94 8.23 18.66 -7.64
N SER A 95 7.08 18.30 -8.21
CA SER A 95 6.43 19.15 -9.21
C SER A 95 5.96 20.48 -8.63
N LEU A 96 5.53 20.53 -7.36
CA LEU A 96 5.18 21.77 -6.66
C LEU A 96 6.42 22.62 -6.38
N GLY A 97 7.56 21.97 -6.13
CA GLY A 97 8.87 22.61 -6.05
C GLY A 97 9.42 23.15 -7.38
N GLY A 98 8.65 23.09 -8.46
CA GLY A 98 9.00 23.66 -9.77
C GLY A 98 9.79 22.74 -10.69
N ILE A 99 10.01 21.46 -10.33
CA ILE A 99 10.73 20.52 -11.18
C ILE A 99 9.91 20.23 -12.46
N SER A 100 10.59 20.28 -13.61
CA SER A 100 9.96 20.09 -14.91
C SER A 100 9.52 18.65 -15.16
N ARG A 101 8.57 18.45 -16.08
CA ARG A 101 8.02 17.13 -16.38
C ARG A 101 9.05 16.17 -16.99
N SER A 102 9.98 16.68 -17.79
CA SER A 102 11.05 15.87 -18.39
C SER A 102 12.00 15.36 -17.31
N VAL A 103 12.43 16.23 -16.40
CA VAL A 103 13.32 15.84 -15.29
C VAL A 103 12.66 14.79 -14.40
N LEU A 104 11.36 14.93 -14.08
CA LEU A 104 10.62 13.93 -13.31
C LEU A 104 10.45 12.61 -14.08
N ALA A 105 10.20 12.66 -15.39
CA ALA A 105 10.08 11.48 -16.23
C ALA A 105 11.38 10.66 -16.21
N ASP A 106 12.52 11.33 -16.40
CA ASP A 106 13.84 10.69 -16.38
C ASP A 106 14.18 10.15 -14.98
N LYS A 107 13.95 10.94 -13.92
CA LYS A 107 14.25 10.56 -12.54
C LYS A 107 13.46 9.32 -12.08
N TYR A 108 12.19 9.22 -12.43
CA TYR A 108 11.30 8.16 -11.97
C TYR A 108 11.12 7.02 -12.99
N GLY A 109 11.77 7.09 -14.16
CA GLY A 109 11.64 6.11 -15.22
C GLY A 109 10.21 6.01 -15.78
N LEU A 110 9.54 7.15 -15.94
CA LEU A 110 8.14 7.23 -16.39
C LEU A 110 8.00 8.04 -17.66
N SER A 111 6.96 7.76 -18.45
CA SER A 111 6.63 8.61 -19.60
C SER A 111 6.13 9.99 -19.17
N LEU A 112 6.35 11.01 -20.02
CA LEU A 112 5.77 12.35 -19.84
C LEU A 112 4.24 12.30 -19.64
N ARG A 113 3.56 11.36 -20.32
CA ARG A 113 2.11 11.13 -20.16
C ARG A 113 1.77 10.65 -18.75
N GLN A 114 2.53 9.72 -18.19
CA GLN A 114 2.32 9.23 -16.82
C GLN A 114 2.57 10.33 -15.79
N ILE A 115 3.64 11.11 -15.93
CA ILE A 115 3.89 12.28 -15.07
C ILE A 115 2.71 13.28 -15.16
N GLY A 116 2.20 13.54 -16.36
CA GLY A 116 1.02 14.38 -16.57
C GLY A 116 -0.25 13.83 -15.92
N ASN A 117 -0.47 12.51 -15.94
CA ASN A 117 -1.60 11.86 -15.27
C ASN A 117 -1.51 12.01 -13.74
N ILE A 118 -0.33 11.78 -13.16
CA ILE A 118 -0.09 11.87 -11.72
C ILE A 118 -0.36 13.28 -11.20
N ARG A 119 0.06 14.30 -11.95
CA ARG A 119 -0.21 15.71 -11.60
C ARG A 119 -1.68 16.08 -11.66
N ARG A 120 -2.47 15.48 -12.56
CA ARG A 120 -3.91 15.76 -12.67
C ARG A 120 -4.73 15.12 -11.56
N LEU A 121 -4.27 14.00 -10.99
CA LEU A 121 -4.98 13.33 -9.89
C LEU A 121 -5.12 14.26 -8.66
N GLU A 122 -4.10 15.07 -8.34
CA GLU A 122 -4.22 16.12 -7.29
C GLU A 122 -5.34 17.11 -7.56
N ALA A 123 -5.42 17.62 -8.79
CA ALA A 123 -6.37 18.67 -9.14
C ALA A 123 -7.84 18.22 -8.97
N ASN A 124 -8.08 16.90 -8.97
CA ASN A 124 -9.39 16.32 -8.73
C ASN A 124 -9.64 15.95 -7.26
N THR A 125 -8.61 15.75 -6.45
CA THR A 125 -8.76 15.43 -5.02
C THR A 125 -9.03 16.69 -4.17
N HIS A 126 -8.60 17.88 -4.63
CA HIS A 126 -8.86 19.18 -3.97
C HIS A 126 -10.06 19.95 -4.57
N ARG A 127 -10.98 19.26 -5.25
CA ARG A 127 -12.24 19.81 -5.78
C ARG A 127 -13.43 19.21 -5.05
#